data_AF-J9UH73-F1
#
_entry.id   AF-J9UH73-F1
#
_cell.length_a   1.000
_cell.length_b   1.000
_cell.length_c   1.000
_cell.angle_alpha   90.00
_cell.angle_beta   90.00
_cell.angle_gamma   90.00
#
_symmetry.space_group_name_H-M   'P 1'
#
loop_
_entity.id
_entity.type
_entity.pdbx_description
1 polymer ?
#
loop_
_entity_poly.entity_id
_entity_poly.type
_entity_poly.pdbx_seq_one_letter_code
_entity_poly.pdbx_strand_id
1 'polypeptide(L)'
;MNKFIENVLLNSVVKLSNNKYISAIKEGVISVISITIVGSFFLLIAYPPVPSSWFETVGLFKWIALNRDIILMPFQATMSIISIFVIIGTAYHLSRNLELPTIPTILISLIAFFMTLDWTKALEAVSFSQVVVTEENQLALMELLKLDSLPNIGETFNVSSASLKSLGLIIPMDNMGSKGMFVGFLCVIVVCFIFNFFKKKNLTIKMPDGVPEGVIRSFEALIPLLVIVSLFELLHLIPALFPKQFSSGIIDLHVILQKLFFWLPIIINSLPGALIMVFFICFLWCLGIHGSSIVEAFTMPILLQLFEANAQAYISGEAIPYILTNQFYYAFVWIGGGGGTLGLVILMAFVAKSKYMKVLGKSSLAPCLFNINEPIVFGTPIVLNPYLMVPYIAGPMICVVISYIATKIGFISQTVAVVPWTFPAPLYAYFATGGDWKSIILVLINLAVLTAMYFPFLIAYDKKLLLEELEEKNK
;
A
#
# COMPACT_ATOMS: atom_id res chain seq x y z
N MET A 1 30.00 5.48 19.97
CA MET A 1 29.39 4.89 18.76
C MET A 1 30.52 4.61 17.78
N ASN A 2 30.69 3.37 17.31
CA ASN A 2 31.87 2.98 16.51
C ASN A 2 31.87 3.68 15.14
N LYS A 3 33.04 4.16 14.67
CA LYS A 3 33.25 4.70 13.31
C LYS A 3 32.73 3.78 12.20
N PHE A 4 32.60 2.47 12.46
CA PHE A 4 31.98 1.49 11.58
C PHE A 4 30.47 1.71 11.37
N ILE A 5 29.71 1.96 12.44
CA ILE A 5 28.26 2.22 12.37
C ILE A 5 28.02 3.54 11.63
N GLU A 6 28.84 4.55 11.92
CA GLU A 6 28.71 5.88 11.33
C GLU A 6 29.13 5.90 9.86
N ASN A 7 30.27 5.32 9.49
CA ASN A 7 30.79 5.45 8.13
C ASN A 7 30.27 4.40 7.13
N VAL A 8 29.87 3.20 7.58
CA VAL A 8 29.42 2.15 6.64
C VAL A 8 27.91 2.09 6.59
N LEU A 9 27.25 2.05 7.75
CA LEU A 9 25.81 1.85 7.84
C LEU A 9 25.04 3.12 7.46
N LEU A 10 25.38 4.29 8.04
CA LEU A 10 24.70 5.54 7.66
C LEU A 10 24.92 5.89 6.18
N ASN A 11 26.14 5.79 5.66
CA ASN A 11 26.42 6.10 4.26
C ASN A 11 25.67 5.17 3.29
N SER A 12 25.58 3.88 3.60
CA SER A 12 24.83 2.93 2.76
C SER A 12 23.33 3.22 2.79
N VAL A 13 22.78 3.50 3.96
CA VAL A 13 21.36 3.81 4.13
C VAL A 13 21.01 5.15 3.48
N VAL A 14 21.84 6.18 3.63
CA VAL A 14 21.66 7.49 2.97
C VAL A 14 21.74 7.33 1.45
N LYS A 15 22.67 6.53 0.92
CA LYS A 15 22.75 6.23 -0.51
C LYS A 15 21.51 5.52 -1.03
N LEU A 16 20.96 4.59 -0.24
CA LEU A 16 19.72 3.89 -0.57
C LEU A 16 18.52 4.85 -0.55
N SER A 17 18.42 5.69 0.49
CA SER A 17 17.39 6.71 0.66
C SER A 17 17.42 7.75 -0.47
N ASN A 18 18.61 8.11 -0.95
CA ASN A 18 18.80 9.09 -2.03
C ASN A 18 18.75 8.46 -3.44
N ASN A 19 18.47 7.16 -3.55
CA ASN A 19 18.36 6.52 -4.85
C ASN A 19 17.08 7.00 -5.57
N LYS A 20 17.27 7.61 -6.75
CA LYS A 20 16.19 8.22 -7.54
C LYS A 20 15.06 7.26 -7.91
N TYR A 21 15.35 5.97 -8.11
CA TYR A 21 14.36 4.95 -8.48
C TYR A 21 13.53 4.51 -7.28
N ILE A 22 14.20 4.19 -6.16
CA ILE A 22 13.54 3.78 -4.92
C ILE A 22 12.67 4.92 -4.39
N SER A 23 13.20 6.14 -4.37
CA SER A 23 12.44 7.33 -4.01
C SER A 23 11.23 7.52 -4.92
N ALA A 24 11.37 7.38 -6.24
CA ALA A 24 10.23 7.54 -7.14
C ALA A 24 9.13 6.49 -6.92
N ILE A 25 9.50 5.22 -6.68
CA ILE A 25 8.53 4.15 -6.37
C ILE A 25 7.79 4.49 -5.07
N LYS A 26 8.53 4.82 -4.01
CA LYS A 26 7.97 5.20 -2.71
C LYS A 26 6.99 6.37 -2.85
N GLU A 27 7.42 7.47 -3.47
CA GLU A 27 6.56 8.65 -3.66
C GLU A 27 5.35 8.34 -4.55
N GLY A 28 5.52 7.46 -5.56
CA GLY A 28 4.43 6.97 -6.39
C GLY A 28 3.36 6.21 -5.60
N VAL A 29 3.75 5.36 -4.66
CA VAL A 29 2.81 4.64 -3.78
C VAL A 29 2.17 5.58 -2.74
N ILE A 30 2.93 6.55 -2.21
CA ILE A 30 2.40 7.56 -1.29
C ILE A 30 1.34 8.44 -1.98
N SER A 31 1.51 8.71 -3.29
CA SER A 31 0.58 9.56 -4.05
C SER A 31 -0.85 9.02 -4.11
N VAL A 32 -1.06 7.72 -3.84
CA VAL A 32 -2.39 7.09 -3.88
C VAL A 32 -3.07 6.97 -2.50
N ILE A 33 -2.46 7.47 -1.42
CA ILE A 33 -3.02 7.38 -0.06
C ILE A 33 -4.42 8.04 0.01
N SER A 34 -4.59 9.24 -0.53
CA SER A 34 -5.90 9.91 -0.54
C SER A 34 -6.95 9.13 -1.34
N ILE A 35 -6.55 8.55 -2.47
CA ILE A 35 -7.39 7.74 -3.35
C ILE A 35 -7.87 6.48 -2.61
N THR A 36 -6.95 5.77 -1.95
CA THR A 36 -7.28 4.54 -1.18
C THR A 36 -8.16 4.81 0.03
N ILE A 37 -7.96 5.95 0.71
CA ILE A 37 -8.84 6.40 1.81
C ILE A 37 -10.25 6.65 1.29
N VAL A 38 -10.40 7.41 0.20
CA VAL A 38 -11.73 7.71 -0.38
C VAL A 38 -12.41 6.43 -0.86
N GLY A 39 -11.69 5.54 -1.54
CA GLY A 39 -12.22 4.24 -1.96
C GLY A 39 -12.74 3.42 -0.78
N SER A 40 -11.94 3.29 0.27
CA SER A 40 -12.31 2.53 1.46
C SER A 40 -13.41 3.16 2.30
N PHE A 41 -13.61 4.47 2.21
CA PHE A 41 -14.77 5.12 2.84
C PHE A 41 -16.09 4.57 2.26
N PHE A 42 -16.17 4.36 0.95
CA PHE A 42 -17.34 3.74 0.32
C PHE A 42 -17.48 2.26 0.64
N LEU A 43 -16.36 1.54 0.84
CA LEU A 43 -16.41 0.18 1.38
C LEU A 43 -17.09 0.14 2.76
N LEU A 44 -16.74 1.07 3.65
CA LEU A 44 -17.37 1.17 4.97
C LEU A 44 -18.84 1.61 4.91
N ILE A 45 -19.25 2.34 3.88
CA ILE A 45 -20.68 2.68 3.67
C ILE A 45 -21.45 1.47 3.13
N ALA A 46 -20.85 0.66 2.26
CA ALA A 46 -21.46 -0.56 1.72
C ALA A 46 -21.57 -1.67 2.80
N TYR A 47 -20.60 -1.68 3.72
CA TYR A 47 -20.51 -2.61 4.85
C TYR A 47 -20.36 -1.84 6.16
N PRO A 48 -21.40 -1.11 6.59
CA PRO A 48 -21.36 -0.38 7.84
C PRO A 48 -21.23 -1.37 9.00
N PRO A 49 -20.48 -1.02 10.06
CA PRO A 49 -20.21 -1.91 11.18
C PRO A 49 -21.42 -2.01 12.13
N VAL A 50 -22.51 -2.58 11.63
CA VAL A 50 -23.79 -2.76 12.32
C VAL A 50 -24.16 -4.24 12.41
N PRO A 51 -25.04 -4.63 13.35
CA PRO A 51 -25.49 -6.03 13.47
C PRO A 51 -26.04 -6.56 12.14
N SER A 52 -25.70 -7.78 11.75
CA SER A 52 -26.08 -8.35 10.45
C SER A 52 -27.59 -8.37 10.22
N SER A 53 -28.38 -8.53 11.29
CA SER A 53 -29.85 -8.48 11.22
C SER A 53 -30.38 -7.15 10.69
N TRP A 54 -29.65 -6.06 10.86
CA TRP A 54 -30.09 -4.73 10.42
C TRP A 54 -30.15 -4.60 8.90
N PHE A 55 -29.33 -5.36 8.17
CA PHE A 55 -29.41 -5.44 6.70
C PHE A 55 -30.72 -6.05 6.20
N GLU A 56 -31.51 -6.68 7.07
CA GLU A 56 -32.82 -7.24 6.73
C GLU A 56 -33.98 -6.46 7.38
N THR A 57 -33.76 -5.91 8.58
CA THR A 57 -34.84 -5.35 9.41
C THR A 57 -34.91 -3.82 9.41
N VAL A 58 -33.81 -3.11 9.16
CA VAL A 58 -33.76 -1.64 9.27
C VAL A 58 -33.73 -1.02 7.87
N GLY A 59 -34.70 -0.15 7.55
CA GLY A 59 -34.92 0.36 6.20
C GLY A 59 -33.66 0.92 5.51
N LEU A 60 -32.85 1.72 6.21
CA LEU A 60 -31.61 2.28 5.67
C LEU A 60 -30.58 1.18 5.33
N PHE A 61 -30.31 0.27 6.27
CA PHE A 61 -29.30 -0.77 6.07
C PHE A 61 -29.75 -1.84 5.08
N LYS A 62 -31.05 -2.14 5.02
CA LYS A 62 -31.64 -2.96 3.95
C LYS A 62 -31.48 -2.31 2.59
N TRP A 63 -31.73 -1.00 2.49
CA TRP A 63 -31.47 -0.26 1.26
C TRP A 63 -29.99 -0.30 0.85
N ILE A 64 -29.07 -0.13 1.80
CA ILE A 64 -27.62 -0.27 1.54
C ILE A 64 -27.31 -1.67 1.01
N ALA A 65 -27.82 -2.73 1.64
CA ALA A 65 -27.60 -4.11 1.23
C ALA A 65 -28.05 -4.38 -0.21
N LEU A 66 -29.23 -3.86 -0.59
CA LEU A 66 -29.79 -4.01 -1.93
C LEU A 66 -29.06 -3.19 -3.01
N ASN A 67 -28.28 -2.18 -2.62
CA ASN A 67 -27.57 -1.28 -3.54
C ASN A 67 -26.04 -1.35 -3.39
N ARG A 68 -25.50 -2.42 -2.79
CA ARG A 68 -24.06 -2.56 -2.49
C ARG A 68 -23.19 -2.37 -3.71
N ASP A 69 -23.54 -2.98 -4.84
CA ASP A 69 -22.72 -2.90 -6.05
C ASP A 69 -22.57 -1.47 -6.56
N ILE A 70 -23.63 -0.67 -6.43
CA ILE A 70 -23.63 0.76 -6.78
C ILE A 70 -22.79 1.56 -5.79
N ILE A 71 -22.97 1.30 -4.49
CA ILE A 71 -22.23 2.00 -3.41
C ILE A 71 -20.73 1.67 -3.47
N LEU A 72 -20.36 0.46 -3.92
CA LEU A 72 -18.97 0.02 -4.07
C LEU A 72 -18.28 0.54 -5.33
N MET A 73 -18.99 1.18 -6.27
CA MET A 73 -18.37 1.69 -7.50
C MET A 73 -17.13 2.59 -7.24
N PRO A 74 -17.13 3.52 -6.25
CA PRO A 74 -15.93 4.29 -5.94
C PRO A 74 -14.78 3.44 -5.39
N PHE A 75 -15.06 2.39 -4.62
CA PHE A 75 -14.04 1.44 -4.19
C PHE A 75 -13.43 0.71 -5.40
N GLN A 76 -14.26 0.23 -6.32
CA GLN A 76 -13.80 -0.43 -7.55
C GLN A 76 -12.98 0.53 -8.45
N ALA A 77 -13.44 1.78 -8.61
CA ALA A 77 -12.77 2.81 -9.39
C ALA A 77 -11.45 3.33 -8.78
N THR A 78 -11.11 2.88 -7.57
CA THR A 78 -9.89 3.31 -6.86
C THR A 78 -8.96 2.13 -6.58
N MET A 79 -9.45 1.11 -5.88
CA MET A 79 -8.66 -0.05 -5.45
C MET A 79 -8.41 -1.03 -6.60
N SER A 80 -9.43 -1.37 -7.39
CA SER A 80 -9.31 -2.38 -8.44
C SER A 80 -8.50 -1.91 -9.66
N ILE A 81 -8.17 -0.62 -9.74
CA ILE A 81 -7.29 -0.03 -10.78
C ILE A 81 -6.09 0.69 -10.18
N ILE A 82 -5.74 0.39 -8.92
CA ILE A 82 -4.71 1.12 -8.17
C ILE A 82 -3.33 1.13 -8.82
N SER A 83 -2.99 0.11 -9.63
CA SER A 83 -1.73 0.08 -10.36
C SER A 83 -1.58 1.26 -11.31
N ILE A 84 -2.66 1.74 -11.95
CA ILE A 84 -2.63 2.90 -12.85
C ILE A 84 -2.16 4.13 -12.08
N PHE A 85 -2.77 4.40 -10.93
CA PHE A 85 -2.46 5.59 -10.14
C PHE A 85 -1.02 5.53 -9.60
N VAL A 86 -0.57 4.35 -9.17
CA VAL A 86 0.81 4.13 -8.73
C VAL A 86 1.80 4.29 -9.88
N ILE A 87 1.48 3.83 -11.08
CA ILE A 87 2.31 4.01 -12.29
C ILE A 87 2.43 5.50 -12.63
N ILE A 88 1.31 6.24 -12.61
CA ILE A 88 1.30 7.69 -12.86
C ILE A 88 2.18 8.41 -11.84
N GLY A 89 1.99 8.15 -10.55
CA GLY A 89 2.79 8.76 -9.49
C GLY A 89 4.28 8.42 -9.64
N THR A 90 4.62 7.15 -9.84
CA THR A 90 6.01 6.71 -9.99
C THR A 90 6.67 7.34 -11.22
N ALA A 91 5.99 7.35 -12.37
CA ALA A 91 6.49 7.96 -13.61
C ALA A 91 6.64 9.48 -13.46
N TYR A 92 5.71 10.14 -12.77
CA TYR A 92 5.80 11.57 -12.46
C TYR A 92 7.07 11.88 -11.66
N HIS A 93 7.31 11.18 -10.55
CA HIS A 93 8.48 11.43 -9.71
C HIS A 93 9.79 11.03 -10.39
N LEU A 94 9.82 9.87 -11.08
CA LEU A 94 11.04 9.41 -11.75
C LEU A 94 11.43 10.30 -12.94
N SER A 95 10.45 10.72 -13.76
CA SER A 95 10.71 11.62 -14.88
C SER A 95 11.28 12.96 -14.40
N ARG A 96 10.76 13.54 -13.31
CA ARG A 96 11.30 14.78 -12.74
C ARG A 96 12.72 14.59 -12.18
N ASN A 97 13.00 13.48 -11.50
CA ASN A 97 14.33 13.17 -10.99
C ASN A 97 15.39 12.96 -12.10
N LEU A 98 14.94 12.63 -13.31
CA LEU A 98 15.75 12.43 -14.51
C LEU A 98 15.62 13.58 -15.54
N GLU A 99 14.86 14.63 -15.20
CA GLU A 99 14.57 15.78 -16.08
C GLU A 99 13.95 15.39 -17.43
N LEU A 100 13.17 14.31 -17.48
CA LEU A 100 12.50 13.84 -18.69
C LEU A 100 11.16 14.56 -18.90
N PRO A 101 10.64 14.63 -20.14
CA PRO A 101 9.27 15.10 -20.40
C PRO A 101 8.25 14.26 -19.61
N THR A 102 7.67 14.85 -18.57
CA THR A 102 6.84 14.13 -17.59
C THR A 102 5.57 13.53 -18.19
N ILE A 103 4.77 14.33 -18.92
CA ILE A 103 3.51 13.86 -19.50
C ILE A 103 3.76 12.71 -20.50
N PRO A 104 4.68 12.83 -21.48
CA PRO A 104 5.01 11.70 -22.35
C PRO A 104 5.48 10.46 -21.58
N THR A 105 6.32 10.64 -20.55
CA THR A 105 6.83 9.51 -19.74
C THR A 105 5.69 8.75 -19.05
N ILE A 106 4.71 9.47 -18.48
CA ILE A 106 3.54 8.87 -17.85
C ILE A 106 2.72 8.08 -18.88
N LEU A 107 2.38 8.71 -20.01
CA LEU A 107 1.57 8.07 -21.05
C LEU A 107 2.24 6.82 -21.63
N ILE A 108 3.55 6.90 -21.91
CA ILE A 108 4.31 5.75 -22.44
C ILE A 108 4.41 4.64 -21.40
N SER A 109 4.53 4.96 -20.11
CA SER A 109 4.53 3.96 -19.03
C SER A 109 3.20 3.23 -18.90
N LEU A 110 2.07 3.94 -19.08
CA LEU A 110 0.74 3.32 -19.13
C LEU A 110 0.56 2.45 -20.37
N ILE A 111 0.99 2.91 -21.55
CA ILE A 111 0.97 2.09 -22.77
C ILE A 111 1.80 0.82 -22.59
N ALA A 112 3.03 0.95 -22.10
CA ALA A 112 3.90 -0.19 -21.81
C ALA A 112 3.24 -1.18 -20.84
N PHE A 113 2.62 -0.68 -19.77
CA PHE A 113 1.88 -1.50 -18.82
C PHE A 113 0.68 -2.20 -19.45
N PHE A 114 -0.15 -1.49 -20.22
CA PHE A 114 -1.29 -2.07 -20.92
C PHE A 114 -0.88 -3.13 -21.95
N MET A 115 0.28 -2.96 -22.59
CA MET A 115 0.84 -3.99 -23.45
C MET A 115 1.16 -5.26 -22.65
N THR A 116 1.62 -5.17 -21.39
CA THR A 116 1.89 -6.38 -20.58
C THR A 116 0.65 -7.19 -20.19
N LEU A 117 -0.55 -6.65 -20.42
CA LEU A 117 -1.80 -7.34 -20.10
C LEU A 117 -2.13 -8.35 -21.18
N ASP A 118 -2.72 -9.45 -20.76
CA ASP A 118 -3.28 -10.42 -21.67
C ASP A 118 -4.75 -10.07 -21.94
N TRP A 119 -4.99 -9.32 -23.02
CA TRP A 119 -6.33 -8.85 -23.41
C TRP A 119 -7.26 -9.99 -23.90
N THR A 120 -6.74 -11.22 -23.96
CA THR A 120 -7.45 -12.41 -24.45
C THR A 120 -7.80 -13.42 -23.35
N LYS A 121 -7.00 -13.50 -22.27
CA LYS A 121 -7.17 -14.46 -21.16
C LYS A 121 -8.49 -14.38 -20.39
N ALA A 122 -9.09 -13.19 -20.29
CA ALA A 122 -10.37 -13.05 -19.58
C ALA A 122 -11.50 -13.89 -20.23
N LEU A 123 -11.37 -14.21 -21.52
CA LEU A 123 -12.31 -15.06 -22.25
C LEU A 123 -12.09 -16.55 -21.99
N GLU A 124 -10.86 -16.97 -21.68
CA GLU A 124 -10.53 -18.39 -21.44
C GLU A 124 -10.91 -18.83 -20.02
N ALA A 125 -10.75 -17.95 -19.02
CA ALA A 125 -11.14 -18.22 -17.63
C ALA A 125 -12.65 -18.41 -17.44
N VAL A 126 -13.47 -17.75 -18.28
CA VAL A 126 -14.94 -17.84 -18.26
C VAL A 126 -15.44 -19.00 -19.14
N SER A 127 -14.63 -19.52 -20.07
CA SER A 127 -15.07 -20.55 -21.03
C SER A 127 -15.36 -21.94 -20.44
N PHE A 128 -15.19 -22.10 -19.12
CA PHE A 128 -15.40 -23.37 -18.41
C PHE A 128 -16.29 -23.25 -17.16
N SER A 129 -16.84 -22.06 -16.86
CA SER A 129 -17.80 -21.92 -15.76
C SER A 129 -19.20 -22.38 -16.20
N GLN A 130 -19.79 -23.30 -15.43
CA GLN A 130 -21.20 -23.61 -15.54
C GLN A 130 -22.00 -22.44 -14.98
N VAL A 131 -22.80 -21.81 -15.83
CA VAL A 131 -23.71 -20.74 -15.42
C VAL A 131 -25.12 -21.32 -15.32
N VAL A 132 -25.74 -21.14 -14.15
CA VAL A 132 -27.18 -21.43 -13.96
C VAL A 132 -27.97 -20.26 -14.53
N VAL A 133 -28.92 -20.55 -15.42
CA VAL A 133 -29.86 -19.55 -15.92
C VAL A 133 -30.88 -19.25 -14.82
N THR A 134 -30.98 -18.00 -14.42
CA THR A 134 -31.99 -17.50 -13.47
C THR A 134 -32.86 -16.45 -14.14
N GLU A 135 -34.04 -16.17 -13.57
CA GLU A 135 -34.89 -15.08 -14.07
C GLU A 135 -34.18 -13.72 -14.09
N GLU A 136 -33.25 -13.52 -13.15
CA GLU A 136 -32.48 -12.27 -13.01
C GLU A 136 -31.36 -12.14 -14.04
N ASN A 137 -30.70 -13.24 -14.44
CA ASN A 137 -29.51 -13.18 -15.30
C ASN A 137 -29.78 -13.51 -16.78
N GLN A 138 -30.92 -14.11 -17.13
CA GLN A 138 -31.21 -14.61 -18.49
C GLN A 138 -31.07 -13.52 -19.57
N LEU A 139 -31.58 -12.32 -19.34
CA LEU A 139 -31.55 -11.24 -20.33
C LEU A 139 -30.12 -10.75 -20.55
N ALA A 140 -29.40 -10.53 -19.44
CA ALA A 140 -28.00 -10.13 -19.47
C ALA A 140 -27.13 -11.19 -20.14
N LEU A 141 -27.38 -12.49 -19.90
CA LEU A 141 -26.66 -13.59 -20.54
C LEU A 141 -26.92 -13.65 -22.05
N MET A 142 -28.17 -13.52 -22.49
CA MET A 142 -28.50 -13.47 -23.93
C MET A 142 -27.82 -12.30 -24.63
N GLU A 143 -27.85 -11.11 -24.02
CA GLU A 143 -27.26 -9.89 -24.57
C GLU A 143 -25.73 -9.94 -24.60
N LEU A 144 -25.11 -10.38 -23.50
CA LEU A 144 -23.66 -10.39 -23.32
C LEU A 144 -22.98 -11.49 -24.15
N LEU A 145 -23.61 -12.66 -24.29
CA LEU A 145 -23.07 -13.78 -25.06
C LEU A 145 -23.58 -13.85 -26.51
N LYS A 146 -24.51 -12.96 -26.88
CA LYS A 146 -25.20 -12.93 -28.19
C LYS A 146 -25.76 -14.30 -28.58
N LEU A 147 -26.48 -14.93 -27.64
CA LEU A 147 -27.09 -16.24 -27.84
C LEU A 147 -28.53 -16.08 -28.35
N ASP A 148 -28.89 -16.83 -29.39
CA ASP A 148 -30.25 -16.84 -29.94
C ASP A 148 -31.27 -17.49 -28.97
N SER A 149 -30.79 -18.36 -28.09
CA SER A 149 -31.60 -19.01 -27.04
C SER A 149 -30.72 -19.42 -25.85
N LEU A 150 -31.33 -19.46 -24.66
CA LEU A 150 -30.74 -20.01 -23.44
C LEU A 150 -31.47 -21.30 -23.02
N PRO A 151 -30.83 -22.17 -22.22
CA PRO A 151 -31.50 -23.23 -21.48
C PRO A 151 -32.63 -22.69 -20.60
N ASN A 152 -33.48 -23.59 -20.11
CA ASN A 152 -34.56 -23.19 -19.20
C ASN A 152 -34.01 -22.65 -17.87
N ILE A 153 -34.80 -21.83 -17.19
CA ILE A 153 -34.48 -21.34 -15.84
C ILE A 153 -34.23 -22.54 -14.91
N GLY A 154 -33.10 -22.51 -14.19
CA GLY A 154 -32.63 -23.58 -13.31
C GLY A 154 -31.67 -24.58 -13.98
N GLU A 155 -31.53 -24.56 -15.31
CA GLU A 155 -30.55 -25.37 -16.03
C GLU A 155 -29.18 -24.68 -16.11
N THR A 156 -28.13 -25.49 -16.15
CA THR A 156 -26.76 -25.03 -16.37
C THR A 156 -26.38 -25.13 -17.84
N PHE A 157 -25.63 -24.16 -18.34
CA PHE A 157 -24.90 -24.32 -19.60
C PHE A 157 -23.43 -23.93 -19.46
N ASN A 158 -22.62 -24.52 -20.32
CA ASN A 158 -21.22 -24.17 -20.47
C ASN A 158 -21.12 -22.99 -21.42
N VAL A 159 -20.56 -21.88 -20.94
CA VAL A 159 -20.25 -20.74 -21.80
C VAL A 159 -19.10 -21.14 -22.71
N SER A 160 -19.36 -21.32 -24.01
CA SER A 160 -18.31 -21.71 -24.95
C SER A 160 -17.32 -20.56 -25.20
N SER A 161 -16.05 -20.88 -25.49
CA SER A 161 -15.05 -19.89 -25.91
C SER A 161 -15.46 -19.11 -27.16
N ALA A 162 -16.30 -19.69 -28.03
CA ALA A 162 -16.86 -19.02 -29.21
C ALA A 162 -17.89 -17.93 -28.84
N SER A 163 -18.73 -18.18 -27.85
CA SER A 163 -19.70 -17.20 -27.33
C SER A 163 -18.99 -16.01 -26.69
N LEU A 164 -17.85 -16.25 -26.04
CA LEU A 164 -17.05 -15.23 -25.40
C LEU A 164 -16.27 -14.35 -26.40
N LYS A 165 -15.83 -14.89 -27.54
CA LYS A 165 -15.20 -14.08 -28.61
C LYS A 165 -16.06 -12.88 -29.06
N SER A 166 -17.38 -12.96 -28.87
CA SER A 166 -18.31 -11.88 -29.20
C SER A 166 -18.15 -10.62 -28.33
N LEU A 167 -17.49 -10.74 -27.17
CA LEU A 167 -17.16 -9.65 -26.23
C LEU A 167 -15.97 -8.80 -26.68
N GLY A 168 -15.18 -9.27 -27.65
CA GLY A 168 -13.99 -8.55 -28.11
C GLY A 168 -12.84 -8.61 -27.10
N LEU A 169 -12.06 -7.54 -27.02
CA LEU A 169 -10.90 -7.45 -26.13
C LEU A 169 -11.35 -7.08 -24.71
N ILE A 170 -10.87 -7.82 -23.70
CA ILE A 170 -11.23 -7.59 -22.29
C ILE A 170 -9.95 -7.33 -21.48
N ILE A 171 -9.97 -6.28 -20.67
CA ILE A 171 -8.87 -5.96 -19.77
C ILE A 171 -8.97 -6.85 -18.51
N PRO A 172 -7.93 -7.61 -18.15
CA PRO A 172 -7.92 -8.42 -16.94
C PRO A 172 -7.79 -7.52 -15.70
N MET A 173 -8.92 -7.24 -15.04
CA MET A 173 -8.99 -6.31 -13.89
C MET A 173 -8.13 -6.77 -12.69
N ASP A 174 -7.90 -8.06 -12.54
CA ASP A 174 -6.98 -8.61 -11.52
C ASP A 174 -5.57 -8.01 -11.60
N ASN A 175 -5.08 -7.78 -12.82
CA ASN A 175 -3.77 -7.20 -13.06
C ASN A 175 -3.81 -5.66 -13.00
N MET A 176 -4.99 -5.06 -12.97
CA MET A 176 -5.17 -3.61 -12.79
C MET A 176 -5.11 -3.20 -11.32
N GLY A 177 -5.40 -4.11 -10.39
CA GLY A 177 -5.26 -3.90 -8.96
C GLY A 177 -3.79 -3.90 -8.49
N SER A 178 -3.56 -4.07 -7.20
CA SER A 178 -2.22 -4.09 -6.58
C SER A 178 -1.30 -5.20 -7.10
N LYS A 179 -1.86 -6.29 -7.64
CA LYS A 179 -1.09 -7.37 -8.29
C LYS A 179 -0.24 -6.84 -9.46
N GLY A 180 -0.73 -5.83 -10.18
CA GLY A 180 -0.02 -5.23 -11.31
C GLY A 180 1.07 -4.22 -10.95
N MET A 181 1.14 -3.75 -9.69
CA MET A 181 2.06 -2.66 -9.31
C MET A 181 3.52 -2.95 -9.66
N PHE A 182 4.00 -4.18 -9.43
CA PHE A 182 5.39 -4.56 -9.70
C PHE A 182 5.72 -4.53 -11.19
N VAL A 183 4.81 -5.01 -12.04
CA VAL A 183 4.98 -4.89 -13.51
C VAL A 183 4.91 -3.42 -13.92
N GLY A 184 4.03 -2.63 -13.29
CA GLY A 184 3.97 -1.19 -13.46
C GLY A 184 5.30 -0.49 -13.16
N PHE A 185 5.93 -0.77 -12.02
CA PHE A 185 7.23 -0.23 -11.67
C PHE A 185 8.31 -0.59 -12.69
N LEU A 186 8.33 -1.86 -13.14
CA LEU A 186 9.26 -2.31 -14.18
C LEU A 186 9.04 -1.51 -15.48
N CYS A 187 7.79 -1.33 -15.90
CA CYS A 187 7.45 -0.53 -17.08
C CYS A 187 7.96 0.90 -16.94
N VAL A 188 7.69 1.57 -15.81
CA VAL A 188 8.15 2.94 -15.55
C VAL A 188 9.68 3.04 -15.62
N ILE A 189 10.39 2.08 -15.01
CA ILE A 189 11.86 2.05 -15.01
C ILE A 189 12.39 1.88 -16.44
N VAL A 190 11.87 0.92 -17.20
CA VAL A 190 12.29 0.65 -18.58
C VAL A 190 12.02 1.85 -19.47
N VAL A 191 10.84 2.45 -19.38
CA VAL A 191 10.46 3.65 -20.13
C VAL A 191 11.41 4.81 -19.82
N CYS A 192 11.64 5.11 -18.54
CA CYS A 192 12.55 6.18 -18.13
C CYS A 192 13.99 5.93 -18.57
N PHE A 193 14.45 4.67 -18.51
CA PHE A 193 15.78 4.28 -18.95
C PHE A 193 15.98 4.52 -20.45
N ILE A 194 15.04 4.03 -21.27
CA ILE A 194 15.08 4.21 -22.73
C ILE A 194 14.99 5.69 -23.08
N PHE A 195 14.02 6.42 -22.51
CA PHE A 195 13.86 7.85 -22.77
C PHE A 195 15.13 8.64 -22.43
N ASN A 196 15.73 8.38 -21.26
CA ASN A 196 16.97 9.02 -20.85
C ASN A 196 18.14 8.71 -21.78
N PHE A 197 18.21 7.47 -22.32
CA PHE A 197 19.22 7.11 -23.32
C PHE A 197 19.09 7.97 -24.60
N PHE A 198 17.88 8.06 -25.17
CA PHE A 198 17.63 8.86 -26.37
C PHE A 198 17.87 10.36 -26.14
N LYS A 199 17.44 10.90 -24.98
CA LYS A 199 17.71 12.28 -24.58
C LYS A 199 19.21 12.56 -24.49
N LYS A 200 19.98 11.73 -23.78
CA LYS A 200 21.44 11.90 -23.62
C LYS A 200 22.21 11.80 -24.94
N LYS A 201 21.73 11.00 -25.88
CA LYS A 201 22.34 10.84 -27.20
C LYS A 201 21.88 11.90 -28.21
N ASN A 202 21.00 12.82 -27.81
CA ASN A 202 20.36 13.81 -28.70
C ASN A 202 19.69 13.15 -29.91
N LEU A 203 19.15 11.93 -29.73
CA LEU A 203 18.44 11.16 -30.74
C LEU A 203 16.94 11.45 -30.66
N THR A 204 16.59 12.73 -30.61
CA THR A 204 15.21 13.21 -30.55
C THR A 204 14.92 14.08 -31.76
N ILE A 205 13.64 14.23 -32.10
CA ILE A 205 13.22 15.13 -33.17
C ILE A 205 13.33 16.57 -32.66
N LYS A 206 14.16 17.38 -33.31
CA LYS A 206 14.35 18.80 -32.97
C LYS A 206 13.32 19.65 -33.68
N MET A 207 12.70 20.57 -32.95
CA MET A 207 11.75 21.53 -33.52
C MET A 207 12.44 22.88 -33.78
N PRO A 208 11.98 23.65 -34.78
CA PRO A 208 12.43 25.03 -35.01
C PRO A 208 12.15 25.96 -33.82
N ASP A 209 12.86 27.08 -33.77
CA ASP A 209 12.59 28.16 -32.83
C ASP A 209 11.17 28.71 -33.03
N GLY A 210 10.46 28.97 -31.93
CA GLY A 210 9.07 29.48 -31.95
C GLY A 210 7.98 28.42 -31.83
N VAL A 211 8.32 27.13 -31.81
CA VAL A 211 7.35 26.06 -31.54
C VAL A 211 7.01 26.00 -30.03
N PRO A 212 5.72 25.93 -29.63
CA PRO A 212 5.35 25.81 -28.23
C PRO A 212 5.95 24.59 -27.53
N GLU A 213 6.34 24.74 -26.27
CA GLU A 213 7.04 23.70 -25.50
C GLU A 213 6.27 22.36 -25.43
N GLY A 214 4.94 22.41 -25.37
CA GLY A 214 4.11 21.21 -25.39
C GLY A 214 4.30 20.37 -26.65
N VAL A 215 4.44 21.00 -27.81
CA VAL A 215 4.67 20.32 -29.10
C VAL A 215 6.08 19.74 -29.13
N ILE A 216 7.09 20.49 -28.67
CA ILE A 216 8.48 20.01 -28.58
C ILE A 216 8.55 18.71 -27.78
N ARG A 217 7.96 18.69 -26.58
CA ARG A 217 7.95 17.53 -25.69
C ARG A 217 7.27 16.30 -26.32
N SER A 218 6.21 16.48 -27.11
CA SER A 218 5.54 15.38 -27.81
C SER A 218 6.40 14.77 -28.92
N PHE A 219 7.12 15.59 -29.69
CA PHE A 219 8.00 15.11 -30.76
C PHE A 219 9.31 14.51 -30.22
N GLU A 220 9.84 15.04 -29.12
CA GLU A 220 10.99 14.45 -28.40
C GLU A 220 10.70 13.01 -27.95
N ALA A 221 9.46 12.72 -27.61
CA ALA A 221 9.02 11.41 -27.13
C ALA A 221 8.75 10.39 -28.24
N LEU A 222 8.66 10.81 -29.51
CA LEU A 222 8.19 9.94 -30.60
C LEU A 222 9.11 8.74 -30.85
N ILE A 223 10.42 8.98 -30.96
CA ILE A 223 11.41 7.93 -31.18
C ILE A 223 11.48 6.98 -29.97
N PRO A 224 11.60 7.48 -28.71
CA PRO A 224 11.50 6.62 -27.54
C PRO A 224 10.23 5.76 -27.50
N LEU A 225 9.07 6.35 -27.78
CA LEU A 225 7.78 5.65 -27.80
C LEU A 225 7.78 4.50 -28.81
N LEU A 226 8.23 4.75 -30.05
CA LEU A 226 8.30 3.72 -31.08
C LEU A 226 9.16 2.54 -30.63
N VAL A 227 10.34 2.82 -30.07
CA VAL A 227 11.26 1.77 -29.58
C VAL A 227 10.65 0.98 -28.43
N ILE A 228 9.99 1.65 -27.50
CA ILE A 228 9.33 1.00 -26.36
C ILE A 228 8.21 0.09 -26.84
N VAL A 229 7.29 0.60 -27.67
CA VAL A 229 6.18 -0.20 -28.22
C VAL A 229 6.71 -1.38 -29.03
N SER A 230 7.71 -1.18 -29.89
CA SER A 230 8.33 -2.29 -30.63
C SER A 230 8.97 -3.32 -29.72
N LEU A 231 9.59 -2.91 -28.60
CA LEU A 231 10.20 -3.84 -27.65
C LEU A 231 9.16 -4.71 -26.93
N PHE A 232 8.07 -4.12 -26.45
CA PHE A 232 6.98 -4.86 -25.82
C PHE A 232 6.24 -5.76 -26.83
N GLU A 233 6.06 -5.30 -28.07
CA GLU A 233 5.47 -6.13 -29.12
C GLU A 233 6.36 -7.32 -29.48
N LEU A 234 7.66 -7.10 -29.63
CA LEU A 234 8.62 -8.20 -29.84
C LEU A 234 8.56 -9.22 -28.70
N LEU A 235 8.39 -8.77 -27.46
CA LEU A 235 8.22 -9.66 -26.31
C LEU A 235 6.98 -10.57 -26.44
N HIS A 236 5.87 -10.04 -26.95
CA HIS A 236 4.65 -10.83 -27.21
C HIS A 236 4.80 -11.80 -28.39
N LEU A 237 5.65 -11.49 -29.37
CA LEU A 237 5.88 -12.35 -30.53
C LEU A 237 6.82 -13.53 -30.24
N ILE A 238 7.67 -13.45 -29.22
CA ILE A 238 8.62 -14.54 -28.87
C ILE A 238 7.93 -15.91 -28.66
N PRO A 239 6.83 -16.03 -27.89
CA PRO A 239 6.10 -17.28 -27.73
C PRO A 239 5.62 -17.92 -29.04
N ALA A 240 5.22 -17.11 -30.02
CA ALA A 240 4.79 -17.60 -31.33
C ALA A 240 5.95 -18.26 -32.09
N LEU A 241 7.20 -17.86 -31.82
CA LEU A 241 8.41 -18.47 -32.38
C LEU A 241 8.80 -19.77 -31.65
N PHE A 242 8.34 -19.98 -30.41
CA PHE A 242 8.71 -21.11 -29.55
C PHE A 242 7.49 -21.79 -28.89
N PRO A 243 6.52 -22.31 -29.67
CA PRO A 243 5.24 -22.80 -29.16
C PRO A 243 5.37 -24.03 -28.24
N LYS A 244 6.47 -24.79 -28.34
CA LYS A 244 6.73 -25.95 -27.46
C LYS A 244 7.19 -25.54 -26.06
N GLN A 245 7.73 -24.33 -25.91
CA GLN A 245 8.27 -23.80 -24.65
C GLN A 245 7.27 -22.89 -23.93
N PHE A 246 6.37 -22.24 -24.68
CA PHE A 246 5.36 -21.33 -24.15
C PHE A 246 3.94 -21.88 -24.39
N SER A 247 3.51 -22.83 -23.56
CA SER A 247 2.18 -23.45 -23.66
C SER A 247 1.02 -22.45 -23.54
N SER A 248 1.25 -21.30 -22.90
CA SER A 248 0.28 -20.20 -22.79
C SER A 248 0.27 -19.24 -23.98
N GLY A 249 1.14 -19.42 -24.98
CA GLY A 249 1.23 -18.55 -26.16
C GLY A 249 1.68 -17.10 -25.91
N ILE A 250 1.94 -16.70 -24.65
CA ILE A 250 2.30 -15.34 -24.23
C ILE A 250 3.40 -15.38 -23.14
N ILE A 251 4.32 -14.41 -23.15
CA ILE A 251 5.24 -14.11 -22.02
C ILE A 251 4.48 -13.21 -21.04
N ASP A 252 3.88 -13.83 -20.03
CA ASP A 252 3.13 -13.11 -19.00
C ASP A 252 4.09 -12.55 -17.93
N LEU A 253 4.43 -11.27 -18.05
CA LEU A 253 5.30 -10.57 -17.10
C LEU A 253 4.72 -10.55 -15.68
N HIS A 254 3.39 -10.55 -15.52
CA HIS A 254 2.75 -10.56 -14.21
C HIS A 254 3.00 -11.90 -13.52
N VAL A 255 2.80 -13.00 -14.23
CA VAL A 255 3.07 -14.35 -13.70
C VAL A 255 4.57 -14.56 -13.44
N ILE A 256 5.45 -14.07 -14.32
CA ILE A 256 6.91 -14.19 -14.13
C ILE A 256 7.35 -13.44 -12.87
N LEU A 257 6.93 -12.18 -12.71
CA LEU A 257 7.30 -11.41 -11.52
C LEU A 257 6.66 -11.99 -10.25
N GLN A 258 5.41 -12.45 -10.32
CA GLN A 258 4.77 -13.13 -9.20
C GLN A 258 5.54 -14.38 -8.78
N LYS A 259 5.98 -15.21 -9.74
CA LYS A 259 6.80 -16.41 -9.47
C LYS A 259 8.21 -16.06 -8.98
N LEU A 260 8.82 -14.98 -9.45
CA LEU A 260 10.14 -14.54 -9.00
C LEU A 260 10.10 -14.04 -7.55
N PHE A 261 9.02 -13.38 -7.17
CA PHE A 261 8.86 -12.69 -5.89
C PHE A 261 7.85 -13.36 -4.95
N PHE A 262 7.44 -14.61 -5.21
CA PHE A 262 6.40 -15.31 -4.43
C PHE A 262 6.70 -15.39 -2.92
N TRP A 263 7.98 -15.41 -2.56
CA TRP A 263 8.47 -15.51 -1.19
C TRP A 263 8.31 -14.19 -0.41
N LEU A 264 8.23 -13.04 -1.10
CA LEU A 264 8.18 -11.72 -0.45
C LEU A 264 6.89 -11.53 0.40
N PRO A 265 5.67 -11.74 -0.16
CA PRO A 265 4.45 -11.67 0.63
C PRO A 265 4.44 -12.64 1.82
N ILE A 266 5.00 -13.84 1.66
CA ILE A 266 5.08 -14.87 2.71
C ILE A 266 5.94 -14.38 3.87
N ILE A 267 7.14 -13.85 3.58
CA ILE A 267 8.04 -13.33 4.61
C ILE A 267 7.41 -12.12 5.29
N ILE A 268 6.89 -11.15 4.53
CA ILE A 268 6.31 -9.92 5.09
C ILE A 268 5.07 -10.22 5.95
N ASN A 269 4.24 -11.20 5.55
CA ASN A 269 3.09 -11.65 6.34
C ASN A 269 3.45 -12.72 7.39
N SER A 270 4.72 -12.90 7.72
CA SER A 270 5.17 -13.74 8.83
C SER A 270 5.52 -12.91 10.05
N LEU A 271 5.32 -13.46 11.26
CA LEU A 271 5.70 -12.78 12.49
C LEU A 271 7.19 -12.41 12.53
N PRO A 272 8.16 -13.28 12.17
CA PRO A 272 9.56 -12.88 12.10
C PRO A 272 9.83 -11.75 11.12
N GLY A 273 9.19 -11.78 9.93
CA GLY A 273 9.33 -10.71 8.94
C GLY A 273 8.79 -9.38 9.44
N ALA A 274 7.63 -9.37 10.09
CA ALA A 274 7.05 -8.18 10.71
C ALA A 274 7.95 -7.60 11.81
N LEU A 275 8.54 -8.45 12.65
CA LEU A 275 9.46 -8.02 13.71
C LEU A 275 10.75 -7.43 13.14
N ILE A 276 11.33 -8.05 12.11
CA ILE A 276 12.51 -7.51 11.41
C ILE A 276 12.18 -6.15 10.79
N MET A 277 11.03 -6.04 10.12
CA MET A 277 10.59 -4.79 9.49
C MET A 277 10.44 -3.66 10.52
N VAL A 278 9.68 -3.90 11.60
CA VAL A 278 9.46 -2.91 12.66
C VAL A 278 10.76 -2.56 13.39
N PHE A 279 11.64 -3.54 13.63
CA PHE A 279 12.97 -3.31 14.17
C PHE A 279 13.76 -2.33 13.30
N PHE A 280 13.87 -2.57 11.99
CA PHE A 280 14.65 -1.70 11.10
C PHE A 280 14.04 -0.30 11.00
N ILE A 281 12.71 -0.18 10.95
CA ILE A 281 12.05 1.14 10.96
C ILE A 281 12.45 1.91 12.21
N CYS A 282 12.28 1.32 13.40
CA CYS A 282 12.55 2.00 14.66
C CYS A 282 14.05 2.26 14.85
N PHE A 283 14.90 1.30 14.51
CA PHE A 283 16.35 1.39 14.61
C PHE A 283 16.89 2.55 13.76
N LEU A 284 16.43 2.69 12.50
CA LEU A 284 16.84 3.79 11.64
C LEU A 284 16.41 5.15 12.19
N TRP A 285 15.20 5.24 12.74
CA TRP A 285 14.74 6.45 13.44
C TRP A 285 15.63 6.82 14.61
N CYS A 286 16.07 5.84 15.40
CA CYS A 286 17.03 6.06 16.48
C CYS A 286 18.41 6.54 15.99
N LEU A 287 18.74 6.32 14.71
CA LEU A 287 19.95 6.86 14.06
C LEU A 287 19.74 8.23 13.40
N GLY A 288 18.56 8.84 13.53
CA GLY A 288 18.22 10.12 12.89
C GLY A 288 17.85 10.00 11.41
N ILE A 289 17.63 8.77 10.93
CA ILE A 289 17.19 8.49 9.56
C ILE A 289 15.70 8.16 9.61
N HIS A 290 14.90 8.74 8.72
CA HIS A 290 13.45 8.47 8.66
C HIS A 290 13.17 7.02 8.23
N GLY A 291 13.17 6.07 9.18
CA GLY A 291 13.18 4.63 8.91
C GLY A 291 12.03 4.13 8.05
N SER A 292 10.83 4.66 8.27
CA SER A 292 9.64 4.34 7.47
C SER A 292 9.87 4.64 5.98
N SER A 293 10.54 5.75 5.67
CA SER A 293 10.76 6.16 4.26
C SER A 293 11.66 5.20 3.49
N ILE A 294 12.52 4.46 4.18
CA ILE A 294 13.44 3.51 3.54
C ILE A 294 12.82 2.12 3.49
N VAL A 295 12.27 1.65 4.60
CA VAL A 295 11.75 0.28 4.69
C VAL A 295 10.44 0.16 3.89
N GLU A 296 9.54 1.14 4.02
CA GLU A 296 8.23 1.12 3.35
C GLU A 296 8.34 1.33 1.84
N ALA A 297 9.44 1.92 1.34
CA ALA A 297 9.70 2.01 -0.10
C ALA A 297 9.69 0.63 -0.80
N PHE A 298 9.98 -0.44 -0.05
CA PHE A 298 9.96 -1.81 -0.54
C PHE A 298 8.76 -2.60 -0.02
N THR A 299 8.35 -2.39 1.23
CA THR A 299 7.31 -3.20 1.86
C THR A 299 5.90 -2.70 1.60
N MET A 300 5.69 -1.39 1.37
CA MET A 300 4.36 -0.80 1.20
C MET A 300 3.59 -1.35 -0.01
N PRO A 301 4.17 -1.52 -1.22
CA PRO A 301 3.46 -2.16 -2.33
C PRO A 301 2.93 -3.55 -1.99
N ILE A 302 3.70 -4.31 -1.20
CA ILE A 302 3.36 -5.67 -0.82
C ILE A 302 2.28 -5.66 0.26
N LEU A 303 2.44 -4.83 1.29
CA LEU A 303 1.44 -4.68 2.36
C LEU A 303 0.10 -4.17 1.81
N LEU A 304 0.13 -3.31 0.79
CA LEU A 304 -1.05 -2.83 0.08
C LEU A 304 -1.70 -3.95 -0.74
N GLN A 305 -0.90 -4.82 -1.36
CA GLN A 305 -1.42 -6.01 -2.04
C GLN A 305 -2.09 -7.00 -1.08
N LEU A 306 -1.49 -7.26 0.07
CA LEU A 306 -2.08 -8.09 1.12
C LEU A 306 -3.38 -7.48 1.65
N PHE A 307 -3.41 -6.16 1.83
CA PHE A 307 -4.62 -5.44 2.21
C PHE A 307 -5.73 -5.57 1.17
N GLU A 308 -5.44 -5.36 -0.12
CA GLU A 308 -6.46 -5.44 -1.16
C GLU A 308 -7.05 -6.85 -1.25
N ALA A 309 -6.23 -7.90 -1.12
CA ALA A 309 -6.72 -9.26 -1.04
C ALA A 309 -7.67 -9.49 0.15
N ASN A 310 -7.40 -8.88 1.31
CA ASN A 310 -8.31 -8.92 2.45
C ASN A 310 -9.63 -8.18 2.16
N ALA A 311 -9.55 -6.99 1.57
CA ALA A 311 -10.72 -6.19 1.24
C ALA A 311 -11.63 -6.91 0.23
N GLN A 312 -11.06 -7.55 -0.79
CA GLN A 312 -11.82 -8.34 -1.76
C GLN A 312 -12.42 -9.60 -1.11
N ALA A 313 -11.68 -10.33 -0.28
CA ALA A 313 -12.22 -11.47 0.46
C ALA A 313 -13.39 -11.05 1.37
N TYR A 314 -13.29 -9.88 2.01
CA TYR A 314 -14.36 -9.31 2.83
C TYR A 314 -15.62 -8.97 2.02
N ILE A 315 -15.47 -8.34 0.85
CA ILE A 315 -16.58 -8.03 -0.06
C ILE A 315 -17.28 -9.31 -0.53
N SER A 316 -16.50 -10.33 -0.89
CA SER A 316 -16.98 -11.63 -1.37
C SER A 316 -17.51 -12.55 -0.26
N GLY A 317 -17.39 -12.16 1.02
CA GLY A 317 -17.78 -13.00 2.16
C GLY A 317 -16.90 -14.25 2.35
N GLU A 318 -15.68 -14.21 1.82
CA GLU A 318 -14.69 -15.29 1.93
C GLU A 318 -13.82 -15.14 3.19
N ALA A 319 -13.05 -16.18 3.49
CA ALA A 319 -12.10 -16.14 4.60
C ALA A 319 -10.97 -15.12 4.33
N ILE A 320 -10.80 -14.16 5.24
CA ILE A 320 -9.81 -13.08 5.10
C ILE A 320 -8.39 -13.65 5.29
N PRO A 321 -7.52 -13.63 4.26
CA PRO A 321 -6.31 -14.46 4.23
C PRO A 321 -5.12 -13.92 5.04
N TYR A 322 -4.98 -12.60 5.18
CA TYR A 322 -3.75 -11.99 5.69
C TYR A 322 -3.95 -11.23 7.01
N ILE A 323 -2.98 -11.37 7.93
CA ILE A 323 -3.00 -10.68 9.23
C ILE A 323 -2.25 -9.35 9.14
N LEU A 324 -1.07 -9.37 8.53
CA LEU A 324 -0.13 -8.26 8.53
C LEU A 324 -0.30 -7.44 7.25
N THR A 325 -1.25 -6.51 7.30
CA THR A 325 -1.47 -5.51 6.26
C THR A 325 -0.83 -4.18 6.66
N ASN A 326 -0.81 -3.19 5.78
CA ASN A 326 -0.37 -1.85 6.17
C ASN A 326 -1.28 -1.25 7.27
N GLN A 327 -2.58 -1.53 7.25
CA GLN A 327 -3.54 -1.04 8.24
C GLN A 327 -3.34 -1.67 9.61
N PHE A 328 -2.87 -2.93 9.68
CA PHE A 328 -2.53 -3.60 10.94
C PHE A 328 -1.50 -2.79 11.74
N TYR A 329 -0.45 -2.30 11.08
CA TYR A 329 0.61 -1.55 11.76
C TYR A 329 0.11 -0.19 12.26
N TYR A 330 -0.68 0.53 11.46
CA TYR A 330 -1.27 1.80 11.91
C TYR A 330 -2.26 1.60 13.06
N ALA A 331 -3.07 0.55 13.04
CA ALA A 331 -4.04 0.25 14.08
C ALA A 331 -3.37 -0.11 15.42
N PHE A 332 -2.40 -1.02 15.38
CA PHE A 332 -2.00 -1.75 16.58
C PHE A 332 -0.55 -1.53 17.00
N VAL A 333 0.29 -0.92 16.15
CA VAL A 333 1.73 -0.78 16.40
C VAL A 333 2.14 0.68 16.52
N TRP A 334 1.75 1.51 15.56
CA TRP A 334 2.12 2.93 15.48
C TRP A 334 1.19 3.83 16.31
N ILE A 335 0.85 3.40 17.53
CA ILE A 335 -0.05 4.13 18.43
C ILE A 335 0.62 5.41 18.91
N GLY A 336 0.18 6.53 18.34
CA GLY A 336 0.76 7.83 18.54
C GLY A 336 2.00 8.13 17.73
N GLY A 337 2.20 7.42 16.62
CA GLY A 337 3.29 7.61 15.65
C GLY A 337 4.38 6.53 15.72
N GLY A 338 5.51 6.79 15.07
CA GLY A 338 6.68 5.91 15.08
C GLY A 338 7.15 5.61 16.51
N GLY A 339 7.42 4.34 16.83
CA GLY A 339 7.84 3.96 18.18
C GLY A 339 6.70 3.75 19.19
N GLY A 340 5.43 3.99 18.83
CA GLY A 340 4.32 3.86 19.76
C GLY A 340 4.34 4.94 20.85
N THR A 341 4.61 6.19 20.44
CA THR A 341 4.99 7.27 21.35
C THR A 341 3.85 7.81 22.21
N LEU A 342 2.58 7.47 21.98
CA LEU A 342 1.49 8.01 22.81
C LEU A 342 1.68 7.70 24.30
N GLY A 343 2.14 6.47 24.62
CA GLY A 343 2.45 6.08 26.00
C GLY A 343 3.57 6.93 26.61
N LEU A 344 4.63 7.23 25.85
CA LEU A 344 5.71 8.13 26.27
C LEU A 344 5.17 9.54 26.54
N VAL A 345 4.34 10.09 25.66
CA VAL A 345 3.81 11.46 25.80
C VAL A 345 2.90 11.59 27.03
N ILE A 346 2.07 10.58 27.31
CA ILE A 346 1.25 10.55 28.53
C ILE A 346 2.15 10.63 29.77
N LEU A 347 3.21 9.83 29.80
CA LEU A 347 4.15 9.86 30.92
C LEU A 347 4.89 11.19 31.05
N MET A 348 5.33 11.77 29.92
CA MET A 348 5.97 13.09 29.92
C MET A 348 5.05 14.18 30.45
N ALA A 349 3.78 14.19 30.02
CA ALA A 349 2.83 15.22 30.38
C ALA A 349 2.42 15.18 31.87
N PHE A 350 2.33 13.98 32.45
CA PHE A 350 1.69 13.77 33.76
C PHE A 350 2.60 13.17 34.84
N VAL A 351 3.69 12.49 34.49
CA VAL A 351 4.56 11.76 35.44
C VAL A 351 5.95 12.37 35.54
N ALA A 352 6.52 12.87 34.43
CA ALA A 352 7.84 13.49 34.42
C ALA A 352 7.92 14.65 35.43
N LYS A 353 9.10 14.91 35.96
CA LYS A 353 9.38 15.94 36.97
C LYS A 353 10.12 17.14 36.39
N SER A 354 11.01 16.95 35.41
CA SER A 354 11.70 18.04 34.73
C SER A 354 10.71 18.98 34.04
N LYS A 355 11.02 20.27 34.03
CA LYS A 355 10.19 21.29 33.36
C LYS A 355 10.16 21.03 31.86
N TYR A 356 11.30 20.67 31.27
CA TYR A 356 11.42 20.37 29.85
C TYR A 356 10.46 19.27 29.39
N MET A 357 10.50 18.09 30.04
CA MET A 357 9.66 16.96 29.66
C MET A 357 8.17 17.25 29.83
N LYS A 358 7.77 17.92 30.92
CA LYS A 358 6.37 18.30 31.14
C LYS A 358 5.84 19.21 30.04
N VAL A 359 6.61 20.24 29.67
CA VAL A 359 6.19 21.20 28.64
C VAL A 359 6.07 20.49 27.30
N LEU A 360 7.09 19.72 26.92
CA LEU A 360 7.10 18.98 25.66
C LEU A 360 5.98 17.92 25.59
N GLY A 361 5.73 17.20 26.68
CA GLY A 361 4.68 16.19 26.75
C GLY A 361 3.29 16.80 26.58
N LYS A 362 3.01 17.91 27.27
CA LYS A 362 1.71 18.60 27.15
C LYS A 362 1.48 19.20 25.77
N SER A 363 2.51 19.80 25.16
CA SER A 363 2.38 20.39 23.82
C SER A 363 2.23 19.33 22.72
N SER A 364 2.78 18.13 22.93
CA SER A 364 2.79 17.05 21.93
C SER A 364 1.62 16.06 22.07
N LEU A 365 0.82 16.15 23.13
CA LEU A 365 -0.28 15.21 23.38
C LEU A 365 -1.32 15.22 22.25
N ALA A 366 -1.73 16.41 21.79
CA ALA A 366 -2.69 16.53 20.71
C ALA A 366 -2.14 15.98 19.37
N PRO A 367 -0.96 16.39 18.88
CA PRO A 367 -0.34 15.76 17.70
C PRO A 367 -0.25 14.23 17.80
N CYS A 368 0.23 13.71 18.93
CA CYS A 368 0.38 12.27 19.10
C CYS A 368 -0.96 11.53 19.21
N LEU A 369 -2.05 12.16 19.64
CA LEU A 369 -3.38 11.52 19.57
C LEU A 369 -3.81 11.26 18.12
N PHE A 370 -3.34 12.08 17.18
CA PHE A 370 -3.54 11.91 15.74
C PHE A 370 -2.32 11.26 15.06
N ASN A 371 -1.52 10.50 15.82
CA ASN A 371 -0.35 9.74 15.36
C ASN A 371 0.78 10.58 14.72
N ILE A 372 0.81 11.88 14.97
CA ILE A 372 1.87 12.80 14.52
C ILE A 372 2.85 12.97 15.68
N ASN A 373 4.11 12.59 15.51
CA ASN A 373 5.06 12.46 16.61
C ASN A 373 6.45 13.05 16.39
N GLU A 374 6.64 13.79 15.31
CA GLU A 374 7.86 14.55 15.03
C GLU A 374 8.26 15.45 16.20
N PRO A 375 7.34 16.16 16.90
CA PRO A 375 7.69 16.92 18.10
C PRO A 375 8.36 16.07 19.18
N ILE A 376 8.02 14.79 19.28
CA ILE A 376 8.59 13.86 20.27
C ILE A 376 9.91 13.29 19.77
N VAL A 377 9.95 12.79 18.54
CA VAL A 377 11.17 12.20 17.96
C VAL A 377 12.33 13.18 18.02
N PHE A 378 12.10 14.43 17.64
CA PHE A 378 13.12 15.48 17.64
C PHE A 378 13.24 16.21 18.98
N GLY A 379 12.14 16.38 19.72
CA GLY A 379 12.14 17.09 21.00
C GLY A 379 12.65 16.28 22.19
N THR A 380 12.44 14.96 22.26
CA THR A 380 12.94 14.12 23.38
C THR A 380 14.36 13.58 23.13
N PRO A 381 15.10 14.25 22.25
CA PRO A 381 15.88 13.67 21.16
C PRO A 381 15.95 12.14 21.23
N ILE A 382 14.95 11.42 20.70
CA ILE A 382 15.02 9.95 20.62
C ILE A 382 16.24 9.52 19.79
N VAL A 383 16.59 10.34 18.80
CA VAL A 383 17.78 10.20 17.97
C VAL A 383 19.03 10.15 18.86
N LEU A 384 19.74 9.02 18.81
CA LEU A 384 20.95 8.74 19.57
C LEU A 384 20.80 8.77 21.11
N ASN A 385 19.57 8.75 21.65
CA ASN A 385 19.34 8.67 23.09
C ASN A 385 19.27 7.21 23.55
N PRO A 386 20.28 6.70 24.28
CA PRO A 386 20.34 5.29 24.66
C PRO A 386 19.24 4.88 25.65
N TYR A 387 18.67 5.83 26.42
CA TYR A 387 17.57 5.54 27.32
C TYR A 387 16.29 5.23 26.54
N LEU A 388 15.90 6.14 25.64
CA LEU A 388 14.62 6.06 24.94
C LEU A 388 14.67 5.16 23.70
N MET A 389 15.86 4.86 23.17
CA MET A 389 16.02 3.94 22.03
C MET A 389 15.49 2.53 22.33
N VAL A 390 15.71 2.01 23.54
CA VAL A 390 15.25 0.67 23.94
C VAL A 390 13.73 0.53 23.86
N PRO A 391 12.93 1.35 24.58
CA PRO A 391 11.47 1.25 24.49
C PRO A 391 10.93 1.67 23.12
N TYR A 392 11.60 2.57 22.40
CA TYR A 392 11.19 2.97 21.04
C TYR A 392 11.30 1.83 20.01
N ILE A 393 12.23 0.89 20.20
CA ILE A 393 12.35 -0.30 19.34
C ILE A 393 11.50 -1.45 19.88
N ALA A 394 11.68 -1.81 21.16
CA ALA A 394 11.09 -3.01 21.71
C ALA A 394 9.58 -2.86 21.97
N GLY A 395 9.08 -1.67 22.29
CA GLY A 395 7.65 -1.41 22.51
C GLY A 395 6.78 -1.80 21.29
N PRO A 396 7.04 -1.22 20.11
CA PRO A 396 6.36 -1.60 18.86
C PRO A 396 6.48 -3.09 18.53
N MET A 397 7.66 -3.69 18.72
CA MET A 397 7.85 -5.13 18.47
C MET A 397 6.97 -5.99 19.38
N ILE A 398 6.82 -5.64 20.66
CA ILE A 398 5.91 -6.33 21.58
C ILE A 398 4.46 -6.17 21.10
N CYS A 399 4.06 -4.97 20.66
CA CYS A 399 2.72 -4.73 20.11
C CYS A 399 2.45 -5.58 18.86
N VAL A 400 3.44 -5.78 17.98
CA VAL A 400 3.33 -6.72 16.83
C VAL A 400 3.03 -8.13 17.33
N VAL A 401 3.78 -8.64 18.32
CA VAL A 401 3.57 -10.00 18.85
C VAL A 401 2.17 -10.15 19.43
N ILE A 402 1.77 -9.24 20.33
CA ILE A 402 0.47 -9.27 20.99
C ILE A 402 -0.65 -9.26 19.95
N SER A 403 -0.57 -8.32 19.00
CA SER A 403 -1.64 -8.12 18.02
C SER A 403 -1.70 -9.24 16.99
N TYR A 404 -0.55 -9.75 16.55
CA TYR A 404 -0.48 -10.90 15.65
C TYR A 404 -1.09 -12.15 16.29
N ILE A 405 -0.78 -12.43 17.57
CA ILE A 405 -1.37 -13.55 18.29
C ILE A 405 -2.88 -13.34 18.45
N ALA A 406 -3.31 -12.13 18.85
CA ALA A 406 -4.72 -11.79 19.02
C ALA A 406 -5.53 -12.01 17.73
N THR A 407 -5.01 -11.61 16.57
CA THR A 407 -5.66 -11.89 15.28
C THR A 407 -5.61 -13.37 14.94
N LYS A 408 -4.48 -14.04 15.12
CA LYS A 408 -4.28 -15.45 14.76
C LYS A 408 -5.20 -16.41 15.54
N ILE A 409 -5.50 -16.11 16.80
CA ILE A 409 -6.43 -16.91 17.62
C ILE A 409 -7.90 -16.49 17.44
N GLY A 410 -8.18 -15.50 16.59
CA GLY A 410 -9.53 -15.00 16.34
C GLY A 410 -10.09 -14.12 17.47
N PHE A 411 -9.24 -13.56 18.34
CA PHE A 411 -9.69 -12.58 19.34
C PHE A 411 -10.14 -11.28 18.66
N ILE A 412 -9.41 -10.83 17.63
CA ILE A 412 -9.81 -9.73 16.76
C ILE A 412 -9.85 -10.15 15.29
N SER A 413 -10.67 -9.48 14.49
CA SER A 413 -10.72 -9.61 13.03
C SER A 413 -9.49 -9.01 12.34
N GLN A 414 -9.16 -9.54 11.17
CA GLN A 414 -8.20 -8.96 10.23
C GLN A 414 -8.69 -7.60 9.72
N THR A 415 -7.77 -6.77 9.25
CA THR A 415 -8.11 -5.46 8.65
C THR A 415 -8.58 -5.60 7.20
N VAL A 416 -9.63 -4.87 6.85
CA VAL A 416 -10.35 -4.93 5.56
C VAL A 416 -10.62 -3.55 4.93
N ALA A 417 -10.50 -2.45 5.69
CA ALA A 417 -10.71 -1.09 5.18
C ALA A 417 -9.51 -0.17 5.43
N VAL A 418 -9.24 0.75 4.49
CA VAL A 418 -8.29 1.86 4.71
C VAL A 418 -8.96 2.99 5.49
N VAL A 419 -8.28 3.44 6.54
CA VAL A 419 -8.66 4.61 7.34
C VAL A 419 -7.48 5.59 7.29
N PRO A 420 -7.69 6.92 7.36
CA PRO A 420 -6.57 7.87 7.46
C PRO A 420 -5.66 7.50 8.64
N TRP A 421 -4.36 7.37 8.41
CA TRP A 421 -3.40 7.00 9.48
C TRP A 421 -3.36 8.02 10.63
N THR A 422 -3.88 9.23 10.42
CA THR A 422 -4.03 10.26 11.46
C THR A 422 -5.25 10.07 12.35
N PHE A 423 -6.15 9.11 12.07
CA PHE A 423 -7.27 8.83 12.95
C PHE A 423 -6.79 8.32 14.32
N PRO A 424 -7.42 8.73 15.44
CA PRO A 424 -7.10 8.18 16.75
C PRO A 424 -7.15 6.65 16.75
N ALA A 425 -6.07 6.01 17.23
CA ALA A 425 -5.83 4.58 17.08
C ALA A 425 -7.03 3.67 17.44
N PRO A 426 -7.82 3.92 18.51
CA PRO A 426 -8.98 3.09 18.82
C PRO A 426 -10.06 3.12 17.73
N LEU A 427 -10.37 4.32 17.21
CA LEU A 427 -11.35 4.48 16.13
C LEU A 427 -10.81 3.94 14.81
N TYR A 428 -9.51 4.16 14.57
CA TYR A 428 -8.82 3.59 13.42
C TYR A 428 -9.00 2.06 13.39
N ALA A 429 -8.66 1.38 14.49
CA ALA A 429 -8.72 -0.08 14.58
C ALA A 429 -10.15 -0.61 14.37
N TYR A 430 -11.15 0.05 14.97
CA TYR A 430 -12.55 -0.32 14.81
C TYR A 430 -13.00 -0.31 13.35
N PHE A 431 -12.74 0.79 12.63
CA PHE A 431 -13.15 0.89 11.22
C PHE A 431 -12.27 0.02 10.31
N ALA A 432 -10.95 -0.03 10.56
CA ALA A 432 -10.04 -0.83 9.74
C ALA A 432 -10.38 -2.33 9.79
N THR A 433 -10.91 -2.83 10.91
CA THR A 433 -11.34 -4.24 11.09
C THR A 433 -12.79 -4.51 10.67
N GLY A 434 -13.46 -3.54 10.02
CA GLY A 434 -14.86 -3.70 9.59
C GLY A 434 -15.86 -3.69 10.74
N GLY A 435 -15.52 -3.07 11.88
CA GLY A 435 -16.42 -2.90 13.01
C GLY A 435 -16.16 -3.80 14.22
N ASP A 436 -15.02 -4.46 14.31
CA ASP A 436 -14.73 -5.31 15.47
C ASP A 436 -14.38 -4.44 16.68
N TRP A 437 -15.33 -4.29 17.61
CA TRP A 437 -15.15 -3.52 18.84
C TRP A 437 -14.04 -4.07 19.75
N LYS A 438 -13.68 -5.36 19.64
CA LYS A 438 -12.57 -5.93 20.44
C LYS A 438 -11.22 -5.37 20.02
N SER A 439 -11.11 -4.86 18.78
CA SER A 439 -9.92 -4.15 18.30
C SER A 439 -9.63 -2.88 19.12
N ILE A 440 -10.67 -2.18 19.60
CA ILE A 440 -10.54 -1.02 20.51
C ILE A 440 -9.85 -1.46 21.79
N ILE A 441 -10.28 -2.58 22.37
CA ILE A 441 -9.69 -3.13 23.59
C ILE A 441 -8.22 -3.47 23.36
N LEU A 442 -7.90 -4.12 22.23
CA LEU A 442 -6.52 -4.45 21.90
C LEU A 442 -5.63 -3.21 21.78
N VAL A 443 -6.12 -2.12 21.18
CA VAL A 443 -5.40 -0.84 21.14
C VAL A 443 -5.12 -0.31 22.53
N LEU A 444 -6.10 -0.37 23.45
CA LEU A 444 -5.91 0.08 24.83
C LEU A 444 -4.90 -0.80 25.58
N ILE A 445 -4.90 -2.12 25.33
CA ILE A 445 -3.89 -3.05 25.86
C ILE A 445 -2.50 -2.67 25.35
N ASN A 446 -2.34 -2.47 24.04
CA ASN A 446 -1.07 -2.08 23.45
C ASN A 446 -0.60 -0.72 23.96
N LEU A 447 -1.49 0.25 24.12
CA LEU A 447 -1.17 1.56 24.72
C LEU A 447 -0.68 1.39 26.17
N ALA A 448 -1.31 0.54 26.96
CA ALA A 448 -0.87 0.25 28.32
C ALA A 448 0.52 -0.42 28.33
N VAL A 449 0.77 -1.36 27.42
CA VAL A 449 2.09 -2.02 27.24
C VAL A 449 3.16 -1.01 26.83
N LEU A 450 2.88 -0.14 25.86
CA LEU A 450 3.79 0.93 25.43
C LEU A 450 4.10 1.87 26.61
N THR A 451 3.07 2.30 27.34
CA THR A 451 3.22 3.15 28.53
C THR A 451 4.09 2.48 29.59
N ALA A 452 3.82 1.22 29.92
CA ALA A 452 4.61 0.45 30.87
C ALA A 452 6.07 0.26 30.41
N MET A 453 6.27 0.04 29.10
CA MET A 453 7.59 -0.13 28.50
C MET A 453 8.41 1.15 28.56
N TYR A 454 7.80 2.30 28.28
CA TYR A 454 8.49 3.60 28.35
C TYR A 454 8.76 4.07 29.79
N PHE A 455 7.95 3.65 30.76
CA PHE A 455 8.00 4.12 32.15
C PHE A 455 9.41 4.11 32.78
N PRO A 456 10.12 2.96 32.90
CA PRO A 456 11.40 2.93 33.60
C PRO A 456 12.48 3.78 32.91
N PHE A 457 12.47 3.82 31.57
CA PHE A 457 13.45 4.57 30.78
C PHE A 457 13.20 6.07 30.85
N LEU A 458 11.95 6.50 30.79
CA LEU A 458 11.60 7.90 30.95
C LEU A 458 11.99 8.39 32.34
N ILE A 459 11.68 7.66 33.42
CA ILE A 459 12.04 8.09 34.77
C ILE A 459 13.55 8.24 34.94
N ALA A 460 14.33 7.31 34.39
CA ALA A 460 15.79 7.40 34.41
C ALA A 460 16.30 8.63 33.64
N TYR A 461 15.75 8.90 32.45
CA TYR A 461 16.17 10.03 31.63
C TYR A 461 15.70 11.38 32.21
N ASP A 462 14.47 11.46 32.70
CA ASP A 462 13.90 12.65 33.33
C ASP A 462 14.64 13.02 34.63
N LYS A 463 15.10 12.03 35.40
CA LYS A 463 15.95 12.28 36.58
C LYS A 463 17.27 12.97 36.18
N LYS A 464 17.89 12.57 35.06
CA LYS A 464 19.08 13.23 34.54
C LYS A 464 18.78 14.69 34.17
N LEU A 465 17.72 14.92 33.39
CA LEU A 465 17.33 16.29 32.99
C LEU A 465 16.98 17.17 34.18
N LEU A 466 16.32 16.63 35.20
CA LEU A 466 15.99 17.37 36.41
C LEU A 466 17.26 17.80 37.17
N LEU A 467 18.29 16.95 37.24
CA LEU A 467 19.56 17.32 37.86
C LEU A 467 20.24 18.44 37.09
N GLU A 468 20.26 18.37 35.76
CA GLU A 468 20.80 19.42 34.89
C GLU A 468 20.04 20.75 35.08
N GLU A 469 18.71 20.73 35.13
CA GLU A 469 17.87 21.92 35.40
C GLU A 469 18.13 22.55 36.78
N LEU A 470 18.46 21.74 37.79
CA LEU A 470 18.78 22.22 39.14
C LEU A 470 20.19 22.80 39.21
N GLU A 471 21.16 22.20 38.52
CA GLU A 471 22.52 22.72 38.42
C GLU A 471 22.57 24.07 37.69
N GLU A 472 21.80 24.23 36.62
CA GLU A 472 21.68 25.51 35.89
C GLU A 472 21.06 26.63 36.73
N LYS A 473 20.09 26.32 37.61
CA LYS A 473 19.49 27.32 38.52
C LYS A 473 20.42 27.76 39.65
N ASN A 474 21.43 26.94 39.96
CA ASN A 474 22.39 27.20 41.03
C ASN A 474 23.67 27.92 40.53
N LYS A 475 23.79 28.11 39.21
CA LYS A 475 24.79 28.99 38.57
C LYS A 475 24.17 30.35 38.30
#